data_AF-A0A7K2ZYT9-F1
#
_entry.id   AF-A0A7K2ZYT9-F1
#
_cell.length_a   1.000
_cell.length_b   1.000
_cell.length_c   1.000
_cell.angle_alpha   90.00
_cell.angle_beta   90.00
_cell.angle_gamma   90.00
#
_symmetry.space_group_name_H-M   'P 1'
#
loop_
_entity.id
_entity.type
_entity.pdbx_description
1 polymer ?
#
loop_
_entity_poly.entity_id
_entity_poly.type
_entity_poly.pdbx_seq_one_letter_code
_entity_poly.pdbx_strand_id
1 'polypeptide(L)' 'MLSCLLPEQFTGEPRGVAASFRTSFPEDVREKVLRRWQDYGFADPARPPYNQPC' A
#
# COMPACT_ATOMS: atom_id res chain seq x y z
N MET A 1 3.60 -8.56 -27.01
CA MET A 1 3.98 -8.44 -25.58
C MET A 1 4.56 -7.07 -25.36
N LEU A 2 4.12 -6.35 -24.32
CA LEU A 2 4.67 -5.06 -23.92
C LEU A 2 5.34 -5.23 -22.56
N SER A 3 6.60 -4.78 -22.44
CA SER A 3 7.32 -4.76 -21.16
C SER A 3 7.00 -3.46 -20.41
N CYS A 4 6.68 -3.58 -19.12
CA CYS A 4 6.44 -2.44 -18.21
C CYS A 4 7.60 -2.21 -17.24
N LEU A 5 8.71 -2.94 -17.40
CA LEU A 5 9.91 -2.74 -16.60
C LEU A 5 10.66 -1.51 -17.09
N LEU A 6 11.08 -0.66 -16.15
CA LEU A 6 12.03 0.39 -16.44
C LEU A 6 13.40 -0.23 -16.82
N PRO A 7 14.18 0.39 -17.71
CA PRO A 7 15.49 -0.11 -18.13
C PRO A 7 16.40 -0.48 -16.95
N GLU A 8 16.41 0.31 -15.88
CA GLU A 8 17.27 0.12 -14.71
C GLU A 8 16.85 -1.08 -13.84
N GLN A 9 15.58 -1.51 -13.96
CA GLN A 9 15.10 -2.72 -13.28
C GLN A 9 15.65 -4.00 -13.91
N PHE A 10 16.14 -3.96 -15.16
CA PHE A 10 16.84 -5.08 -15.76
C PHE A 10 18.26 -5.25 -15.22
N THR A 11 18.85 -4.18 -14.67
CA THR A 11 20.20 -4.19 -14.09
C THR A 11 20.19 -4.21 -12.55
N GLY A 12 19.00 -4.29 -11.94
CA GLY A 12 18.82 -4.42 -10.49
C GLY A 12 18.74 -3.12 -9.69
N GLU A 13 18.76 -1.95 -10.34
CA GLU A 13 18.81 -0.64 -9.66
C GLU A 13 17.50 0.15 -9.90
N PRO A 14 16.44 -0.09 -9.13
CA PRO A 14 15.20 0.65 -9.30
C PRO A 14 15.39 2.14 -8.98
N ARG A 15 15.06 3.01 -9.94
CA ARG A 15 15.03 4.46 -9.71
C ARG A 15 13.75 4.84 -8.97
N GLY A 16 13.93 5.24 -7.72
CA GLY A 16 12.86 5.76 -6.87
C GLY A 16 12.02 4.68 -6.20
N VAL A 17 11.33 5.09 -5.15
CA VAL A 17 10.43 4.23 -4.37
C VAL A 17 9.00 4.60 -4.75
N ALA A 18 8.14 3.59 -4.94
CA ALA A 18 6.74 3.85 -5.24
C ALA A 18 6.13 4.78 -4.17
N ALA A 19 5.39 5.81 -4.60
CA ALA A 19 4.71 6.74 -3.72
C ALA A 19 3.42 6.12 -3.17
N SER A 20 3.56 5.03 -2.40
CA SER A 20 2.45 4.25 -1.85
C SER A 20 2.57 4.13 -0.34
N PHE A 21 1.44 3.91 0.35
CA PHE A 21 1.45 3.72 1.81
C PHE A 21 2.42 2.62 2.25
N ARG A 22 2.55 1.55 1.46
CA ARG A 22 3.46 0.43 1.76
C ARG A 22 4.92 0.82 1.70
N THR A 23 5.32 1.71 0.80
CA THR A 23 6.73 1.90 0.44
C THR A 23 7.27 3.27 0.81
N SER A 24 6.40 4.25 1.06
CA SER A 24 6.78 5.63 1.39
C SER A 24 6.81 5.95 2.88
N PHE A 25 6.38 5.02 3.74
CA PHE A 25 6.35 5.22 5.18
C PHE A 25 7.12 4.11 5.92
N PRO A 26 7.87 4.45 6.98
CA PRO A 26 8.48 3.47 7.88
C PRO A 26 7.48 2.45 8.44
N GLU A 27 7.97 1.28 8.83
CA GLU A 27 7.13 0.19 9.32
C GLU A 27 6.34 0.54 10.59
N ASP A 28 6.99 1.13 11.57
CA ASP A 28 6.39 1.59 12.82
C ASP A 28 5.26 2.61 12.58
N VAL A 29 5.43 3.51 11.62
CA VAL A 29 4.39 4.47 11.21
C VAL A 29 3.21 3.75 10.59
N ARG A 30 3.46 2.80 9.67
CA ARG A 30 2.40 2.01 9.02
C ARG A 30 1.60 1.22 10.06
N GLU A 31 2.27 0.54 10.97
CA GLU A 31 1.63 -0.22 12.06
C GLU A 31 0.81 0.67 12.99
N LYS A 32 1.34 1.84 13.37
CA LYS A 32 0.62 2.81 14.20
C LYS A 32 -0.67 3.28 13.54
N VAL A 33 -0.62 3.57 12.25
CA VAL A 33 -1.80 4.00 11.48
C VAL A 33 -2.84 2.89 11.42
N LEU A 34 -2.43 1.66 11.10
CA LEU A 34 -3.34 0.51 11.04
C LEU A 34 -3.98 0.20 12.39
N ARG A 35 -3.20 0.23 13.48
CA ARG A 35 -3.71 -0.03 14.84
C ARG A 35 -4.75 0.99 15.29
N ARG A 36 -4.61 2.25 14.87
CA ARG A 36 -5.51 3.36 15.25
C ARG A 36 -6.56 3.66 14.18
N TRP A 37 -6.68 2.84 13.14
CA TRP A 37 -7.52 3.14 12.00
C TRP A 37 -8.99 3.36 12.39
N GLN A 38 -9.49 2.54 13.32
CA GLN A 38 -10.83 2.69 13.88
C GLN A 38 -10.98 3.89 14.82
N ASP A 39 -9.93 4.25 15.57
CA ASP A 39 -9.92 5.46 16.41
C ASP A 39 -10.06 6.74 15.56
N TYR A 40 -9.60 6.70 14.31
CA TYR A 40 -9.78 7.78 13.34
C TYR A 40 -11.17 7.80 12.69
N GLY A 41 -12.04 6.83 13.00
CA GLY A 41 -13.41 6.74 12.48
C GLY A 41 -13.56 5.93 11.18
N PHE A 42 -12.52 5.23 10.73
CA PHE A 42 -12.62 4.35 9.57
C PHE A 42 -13.03 2.93 9.98
N ALA A 43 -13.73 2.24 9.08
CA ALA A 43 -14.10 0.84 9.29
C ALA A 43 -12.86 -0.07 9.41
N ASP A 44 -13.03 -1.19 10.11
CA ASP A 44 -11.97 -2.19 10.29
C ASP A 44 -11.38 -2.62 8.93
N PRO A 45 -10.07 -2.41 8.68
CA PRO A 45 -9.45 -2.80 7.42
C PRO A 45 -9.43 -4.32 7.22
N ALA A 46 -9.57 -5.12 8.29
CA ALA A 46 -9.66 -6.59 8.21
C ALA A 46 -11.10 -7.08 7.92
N ARG A 47 -12.10 -6.19 7.98
CA ARG A 47 -13.47 -6.55 7.62
C ARG A 47 -13.61 -6.52 6.10
N PRO A 48 -13.87 -7.66 5.43
CA PRO A 48 -14.22 -7.64 4.02
C PRO A 48 -15.45 -6.75 3.79
N PRO A 49 -15.50 -5.97 2.70
CA PRO A 49 -16.70 -5.23 2.35
C PRO A 49 -17.76 -6.24 1.87
N TYR A 50 -18.52 -6.83 2.80
CA TYR A 50 -19.64 -7.68 2.41
C TYR A 50 -20.92 -6.85 2.18
N ASN A 51 -21.56 -7.16 1.06
CA ASN A 51 -22.98 -6.96 0.75
C ASN A 51 -23.43 -5.53 0.36
N GLN A 52 -23.12 -5.12 -0.87
CA GLN A 52 -24.05 -4.26 -1.61
C GLN A 52 -25.13 -5.17 -2.23
N PRO A 53 -26.41 -5.14 -1.78
CA PRO A 53 -27.49 -5.56 -2.67
C PRO A 53 -27.51 -4.61 -3.88
N CYS A 54 -27.80 -5.16 -5.05
CA CYS A 54 -27.93 -4.44 -6.32
C CYS A 54 -28.81 -3.19 -6.22
#